data_AF-A0A6B2LII5-F1
#
_entry.id   AF-A0A6B2LII5-F1
#
_cell.length_a   1.000
_cell.length_b   1.000
_cell.length_c   1.000
_cell.angle_alpha   90.00
_cell.angle_beta   90.00
_cell.angle_gamma   90.00
#
_symmetry.space_group_name_H-M   'P 1'
#
loop_
_entity.id
_entity.type
_entity.pdbx_description
1 polymer ?
#
loop_
_entity_poly.entity_id
_entity_poly.type
_entity_poly.pdbx_seq_one_letter_code
_entity_poly.pdbx_strand_id
1 'polypeptide(L)'
;MWPSTGAGIRLDQLEADVQLLLDLGANYVRGAHYPQDERFLDLCDEKGIVVWEEALGPGVTVADIQDPVFMKYQEQALNEMISASINHPSVIFHGFFNEGPSNNKLACSGYKKCGDVIRSRVGNPPSRLVTWASNQGENDVCLEYADVISFNSYPAWYS
;
A
#
# COMPACT_ATOMS: atom_id res chain seq x y z
N MET A 1 -12.39 -9.21 2.94
CA MET A 1 -13.05 -10.30 2.19
C MET A 1 -14.40 -10.58 2.82
N TRP A 2 -15.48 -10.66 2.04
CA TRP A 2 -16.82 -10.92 2.58
C TRP A 2 -17.08 -12.43 2.70
N PRO A 3 -17.71 -12.92 3.78
CA PRO A 3 -17.88 -14.37 4.02
C PRO A 3 -18.63 -15.11 2.91
N SER A 4 -19.58 -14.45 2.24
CA SER A 4 -20.43 -15.08 1.22
C SER A 4 -19.91 -14.97 -0.21
N THR A 5 -19.06 -13.99 -0.51
CA THR A 5 -18.61 -13.65 -1.87
C THR A 5 -17.10 -13.72 -2.05
N GLY A 6 -16.35 -13.96 -0.97
CA GLY A 6 -14.90 -13.96 -1.03
C GLY A 6 -14.38 -12.60 -1.49
N ALA A 7 -13.47 -12.63 -2.47
CA ALA A 7 -12.92 -11.44 -3.12
C ALA A 7 -13.83 -10.90 -4.25
N GLY A 8 -14.88 -11.62 -4.64
CA GLY A 8 -15.87 -11.17 -5.63
C GLY A 8 -16.89 -10.21 -5.03
N ILE A 9 -16.42 -9.12 -4.41
CA ILE A 9 -17.24 -8.22 -3.61
C ILE A 9 -18.24 -7.46 -4.50
N ARG A 10 -19.50 -7.43 -4.08
CA ARG A 10 -20.56 -6.69 -4.76
C ARG A 10 -20.57 -5.22 -4.33
N LEU A 11 -21.19 -4.36 -5.12
CA LEU A 11 -21.25 -2.92 -4.82
C LEU A 11 -21.93 -2.63 -3.46
N ASP A 12 -23.04 -3.32 -3.15
CA ASP A 12 -23.75 -3.15 -1.87
C ASP A 12 -22.88 -3.51 -0.65
N GLN A 13 -21.94 -4.43 -0.83
CA GLN A 13 -20.99 -4.82 0.20
C GLN A 13 -19.88 -3.77 0.39
N LEU A 14 -19.38 -3.19 -0.72
CA LEU A 14 -18.42 -2.08 -0.65
C LEU A 14 -19.04 -0.84 0.01
N GLU A 15 -20.27 -0.50 -0.37
CA GLU A 15 -21.04 0.60 0.24
C GLU A 15 -21.23 0.37 1.74
N ALA A 16 -21.55 -0.85 2.16
CA ALA A 16 -21.69 -1.20 3.57
C ALA A 16 -20.37 -1.06 4.35
N ASP A 17 -19.25 -1.52 3.78
CA ASP A 17 -17.93 -1.36 4.40
C ASP A 17 -17.55 0.13 4.52
N VAL A 18 -17.79 0.95 3.49
CA VAL A 18 -17.54 2.40 3.52
C VAL A 18 -18.45 3.10 4.53
N GLN A 19 -19.73 2.73 4.61
CA GLN A 19 -20.64 3.28 5.62
C GLN A 19 -20.16 2.96 7.04
N LEU A 20 -19.66 1.74 7.28
CA LEU A 20 -19.10 1.37 8.58
C LEU A 20 -17.89 2.24 8.96
N LEU A 21 -17.01 2.56 8.01
CA LEU A 21 -15.90 3.50 8.24
C LEU A 21 -16.42 4.88 8.68
N LEU A 22 -17.45 5.39 8.02
CA LEU A 22 -18.06 6.68 8.35
C LEU A 22 -18.74 6.66 9.73
N ASP A 23 -19.45 5.59 10.06
CA ASP A 23 -20.13 5.44 11.36
C ASP A 23 -19.12 5.38 12.53
N LEU A 24 -17.91 4.86 12.27
CA LEU A 24 -16.78 4.90 13.21
C LEU A 24 -16.10 6.28 13.29
N GLY A 25 -16.48 7.22 12.43
CA GLY A 25 -15.83 8.53 12.31
C GLY A 25 -14.45 8.47 11.65
N ALA A 26 -14.15 7.40 10.90
CA ALA A 26 -12.88 7.28 10.19
C ALA A 26 -12.86 8.22 8.97
N ASN A 27 -11.69 8.81 8.71
CA ASN A 27 -11.43 9.66 7.55
C ASN A 27 -10.28 9.13 6.67
N TYR A 28 -9.77 7.94 7.00
CA TYR A 28 -8.63 7.32 6.37
C TYR A 28 -8.78 5.80 6.37
N VAL A 29 -8.36 5.16 5.28
CA VAL A 29 -8.33 3.70 5.14
C VAL A 29 -7.06 3.26 4.42
N ARG A 30 -6.51 2.12 4.84
CA ARG A 30 -5.41 1.44 4.16
C ARG A 30 -5.94 0.23 3.40
N GLY A 31 -5.79 0.23 2.08
CA GLY A 31 -6.11 -0.89 1.18
C GLY A 31 -5.10 -2.04 1.29
N ALA A 32 -5.01 -2.65 2.48
CA ALA A 32 -4.11 -3.76 2.75
C ALA A 32 -4.61 -5.07 2.09
N HIS A 33 -3.79 -5.89 1.43
CA HIS A 33 -2.37 -5.73 1.09
C HIS A 33 -2.16 -5.82 -0.43
N TYR A 34 -3.03 -5.16 -1.18
CA TYR A 34 -3.12 -5.21 -2.63
C TYR A 34 -3.94 -4.03 -3.18
N PRO A 35 -3.81 -3.71 -4.48
CA PRO A 35 -4.68 -2.73 -5.14
C PRO A 35 -6.15 -3.08 -4.93
N GLN A 36 -6.96 -2.08 -4.60
CA GLN A 36 -8.38 -2.28 -4.31
C GLN A 36 -9.23 -2.12 -5.58
N ASP A 37 -10.49 -2.51 -5.49
CA ASP A 37 -11.47 -2.31 -6.56
C ASP A 37 -11.65 -0.81 -6.85
N GLU A 38 -11.65 -0.40 -8.12
CA GLU A 38 -11.87 1.00 -8.51
C GLU A 38 -13.19 1.55 -7.96
N ARG A 39 -14.23 0.71 -7.83
CA ARG A 39 -15.52 1.10 -7.24
C ARG A 39 -15.39 1.45 -5.76
N PHE A 40 -14.46 0.83 -5.04
CA PHE A 40 -14.17 1.19 -3.66
C PHE A 40 -13.47 2.55 -3.60
N LEU A 41 -12.53 2.80 -4.51
CA LEU A 41 -11.84 4.09 -4.61
C LEU A 41 -12.81 5.22 -5.00
N ASP A 42 -13.76 4.97 -5.92
CA ASP A 42 -14.85 5.90 -6.26
C ASP A 42 -15.66 6.28 -5.00
N LEU A 43 -16.05 5.30 -4.19
CA LEU A 43 -16.76 5.56 -2.93
C LEU A 43 -15.91 6.37 -1.96
N CYS A 44 -14.61 6.10 -1.85
CA CYS A 44 -13.71 6.89 -1.01
C CYS A 44 -13.58 8.34 -1.51
N ASP A 45 -13.51 8.56 -2.82
CA ASP A 45 -13.51 9.90 -3.43
C ASP A 45 -14.79 10.66 -3.07
N GLU A 46 -15.95 10.04 -3.27
CA GLU A 46 -17.25 10.67 -3.01
C GLU A 46 -17.46 11.03 -1.53
N LYS A 47 -16.92 10.21 -0.63
CA LYS A 47 -17.07 10.39 0.83
C LYS A 47 -15.93 11.18 1.46
N GLY A 48 -14.88 11.52 0.71
CA GLY A 48 -13.72 12.25 1.23
C GLY A 48 -12.89 11.44 2.22
N ILE A 49 -12.78 10.12 2.01
CA ILE A 49 -11.94 9.23 2.83
C ILE A 49 -10.56 9.14 2.17
N VAL A 50 -9.49 9.42 2.92
CA VAL A 50 -8.12 9.29 2.42
C VAL A 50 -7.73 7.82 2.31
N VAL A 51 -7.09 7.45 1.20
CA VAL A 51 -6.67 6.08 0.91
C VAL A 51 -5.14 5.99 0.86
N TRP A 52 -4.60 5.03 1.60
CA TRP A 52 -3.31 4.40 1.29
C TRP A 52 -3.61 3.18 0.44
N GLU A 53 -3.14 3.18 -0.80
CA GLU A 53 -3.16 2.01 -1.68
C GLU A 53 -1.78 1.36 -1.73
N GLU A 54 -1.69 0.03 -1.77
CA GLU A 54 -0.39 -0.64 -1.85
C GLU A 54 -0.36 -1.79 -2.85
N ALA A 55 0.79 -1.93 -3.51
CA ALA A 55 1.09 -3.12 -4.29
C ALA A 55 1.33 -4.32 -3.36
N LEU A 56 1.20 -5.52 -3.91
CA LEU A 56 1.48 -6.78 -3.21
C LEU A 56 2.86 -6.76 -2.54
N GLY A 57 2.97 -7.42 -1.39
CA GLY A 57 4.17 -7.32 -0.58
C GLY A 57 4.24 -8.06 0.77
N PRO A 58 3.17 -8.66 1.33
CA PRO A 58 3.32 -9.50 2.52
C PRO A 58 4.23 -10.70 2.27
N GLY A 59 5.18 -10.94 3.18
CA GLY A 59 6.03 -12.14 3.17
C GLY A 59 7.17 -12.12 2.14
N VAL A 60 7.44 -10.98 1.50
CA VAL A 60 8.58 -10.81 0.59
C VAL A 60 9.90 -11.03 1.35
N THR A 61 10.83 -11.76 0.74
CA THR A 61 12.14 -12.06 1.31
C THR A 61 13.28 -11.29 0.62
N VAL A 62 14.47 -11.34 1.21
CA VAL A 62 15.67 -10.75 0.57
C VAL A 62 15.96 -11.45 -0.75
N ALA A 63 15.73 -12.76 -0.85
CA ALA A 63 15.96 -13.52 -2.07
C ALA A 63 15.03 -13.05 -3.20
N ASP A 64 13.77 -12.77 -2.89
CA ASP A 64 12.80 -12.24 -3.86
C ASP A 64 13.25 -10.86 -4.37
N ILE A 65 13.65 -9.96 -3.47
CA ILE A 65 14.13 -8.62 -3.88
C ILE A 65 15.41 -8.69 -4.73
N GLN A 66 16.28 -9.67 -4.48
CA GLN A 66 17.48 -9.89 -5.28
C GLN A 66 17.21 -10.61 -6.61
N ASP A 67 16.02 -11.20 -6.79
CA ASP A 67 15.62 -11.82 -8.04
C ASP A 67 15.12 -10.75 -9.03
N PRO A 68 15.82 -10.54 -10.16
CA PRO A 68 15.40 -9.57 -11.16
C PRO A 68 14.05 -9.90 -11.80
N VAL A 69 13.63 -11.17 -11.82
CA VAL A 69 12.31 -11.57 -12.35
C VAL A 69 11.21 -11.11 -11.40
N PHE A 70 11.38 -11.35 -10.10
CA PHE A 70 10.45 -10.87 -9.08
C PHE A 70 10.34 -9.34 -9.13
N MET A 71 11.48 -8.63 -9.12
CA MET A 71 11.47 -7.17 -9.15
C MET A 71 10.82 -6.61 -10.42
N LYS A 72 11.00 -7.25 -11.59
CA LYS A 72 10.31 -6.86 -12.82
C LYS A 72 8.78 -6.92 -12.66
N TYR A 73 8.25 -8.00 -12.08
CA TYR A 73 6.81 -8.12 -11.85
C TYR A 73 6.30 -7.17 -10.76
N GLN A 74 7.11 -6.89 -9.74
CA GLN A 74 6.77 -5.89 -8.74
C GLN A 74 6.65 -4.48 -9.34
N GLU A 75 7.61 -4.09 -10.20
CA GLU A 75 7.54 -2.82 -10.93
C GLU A 75 6.31 -2.77 -11.85
N GLN A 76 5.97 -3.88 -12.51
CA GLN A 76 4.77 -3.96 -13.32
C GLN A 76 3.50 -3.77 -12.48
N ALA A 77 3.36 -4.48 -11.36
CA ALA A 77 2.21 -4.38 -10.47
C ALA A 77 2.03 -2.95 -9.93
N LEU A 78 3.12 -2.28 -9.54
CA LEU A 78 3.08 -0.87 -9.14
C LEU A 78 2.61 0.03 -10.29
N ASN A 79 3.13 -0.19 -11.50
CA ASN A 79 2.72 0.61 -12.65
C ASN A 79 1.25 0.42 -13.01
N GLU A 80 0.73 -0.80 -12.92
CA GLU A 80 -0.68 -1.12 -13.16
C GLU A 80 -1.58 -0.47 -12.11
N MET A 81 -1.26 -0.65 -10.81
CA MET A 81 -1.95 -0.02 -9.68
C MET A 81 -2.06 1.50 -9.87
N ILE A 82 -0.91 2.17 -10.06
CA ILE A 82 -0.88 3.63 -10.21
C ILE A 82 -1.65 4.05 -11.47
N SER A 83 -1.61 3.29 -12.56
CA SER A 83 -2.35 3.66 -13.77
C SER A 83 -3.87 3.63 -13.56
N ALA A 84 -4.35 2.66 -12.78
CA ALA A 84 -5.76 2.59 -12.41
C ALA A 84 -6.14 3.72 -11.44
N SER A 85 -5.30 3.99 -10.43
CA SER A 85 -5.70 4.85 -9.32
C SER A 85 -5.28 6.33 -9.41
N ILE A 86 -4.45 6.74 -10.39
CA ILE A 86 -3.84 8.09 -10.43
C ILE A 86 -4.84 9.25 -10.39
N ASN A 87 -6.06 9.04 -10.91
CA ASN A 87 -7.10 10.06 -10.97
C ASN A 87 -8.01 10.09 -9.74
N HIS A 88 -7.89 9.12 -8.82
CA HIS A 88 -8.65 9.11 -7.57
C HIS A 88 -8.04 10.12 -6.59
N PRO A 89 -8.71 11.23 -6.26
CA PRO A 89 -8.22 12.20 -5.28
C PRO A 89 -8.09 11.64 -3.86
N SER A 90 -8.84 10.59 -3.51
CA SER A 90 -8.75 9.92 -2.22
C SER A 90 -7.41 9.26 -1.98
N VAL A 91 -6.78 8.71 -3.03
CA VAL A 91 -5.49 8.03 -2.92
C VAL A 91 -4.41 9.08 -2.68
N ILE A 92 -3.70 8.99 -1.56
CA ILE A 92 -2.61 9.94 -1.20
C ILE A 92 -1.28 9.21 -1.00
N PHE A 93 -1.32 7.93 -0.60
CA PHE A 93 -0.13 7.12 -0.38
C PHE A 93 -0.10 5.95 -1.35
N HIS A 94 1.09 5.68 -1.90
CA HIS A 94 1.38 4.45 -2.60
C HIS A 94 2.39 3.64 -1.79
N GLY A 95 1.96 2.45 -1.38
CA GLY A 95 2.71 1.51 -0.56
C GLY A 95 3.18 0.28 -1.31
N PHE A 96 4.09 -0.46 -0.68
CA PHE A 96 4.56 -1.77 -1.14
C PHE A 96 5.19 -2.54 0.04
N PHE A 97 5.54 -3.81 -0.15
CA PHE A 97 6.34 -4.63 0.80
C PHE A 97 5.91 -4.54 2.28
N ASN A 98 4.61 -4.65 2.56
CA ASN A 98 4.13 -4.79 3.95
C ASN A 98 4.92 -5.88 4.68
N GLU A 99 5.58 -5.51 5.78
CA GLU A 99 6.41 -6.39 6.60
C GLU A 99 7.52 -7.10 5.82
N GLY A 100 8.02 -6.47 4.75
CA GLY A 100 9.15 -6.98 4.00
C GLY A 100 10.46 -6.96 4.80
N PRO A 101 11.57 -7.37 4.17
CA PRO A 101 12.83 -7.65 4.85
C PRO A 101 13.69 -6.39 5.00
N SER A 102 13.09 -5.28 5.42
CA SER A 102 13.72 -3.96 5.49
C SER A 102 14.80 -3.84 6.57
N ASN A 103 14.97 -4.85 7.42
CA ASN A 103 16.09 -4.96 8.36
C ASN A 103 17.40 -5.43 7.70
N ASN A 104 17.39 -5.71 6.40
CA ASN A 104 18.56 -6.17 5.67
C ASN A 104 18.94 -5.17 4.57
N LYS A 105 20.19 -4.69 4.58
CA LYS A 105 20.69 -3.74 3.58
C LYS A 105 20.62 -4.26 2.14
N LEU A 106 20.67 -5.58 1.93
CA LEU A 106 20.50 -6.18 0.61
C LEU A 106 19.09 -5.95 0.04
N ALA A 107 18.09 -5.73 0.90
CA ALA A 107 16.73 -5.44 0.46
C ALA A 107 16.54 -3.99 0.00
N CYS A 108 17.35 -3.05 0.50
CA CYS A 108 17.08 -1.62 0.33
C CYS A 108 17.13 -1.15 -1.13
N SER A 109 17.86 -1.83 -2.01
CA SER A 109 17.80 -1.55 -3.45
C SER A 109 16.39 -1.77 -4.03
N GLY A 110 15.65 -2.78 -3.55
CA GLY A 110 14.27 -3.03 -3.93
C GLY A 110 13.31 -1.95 -3.43
N TYR A 111 13.47 -1.50 -2.18
CA TYR A 111 12.69 -0.39 -1.62
C TYR A 111 12.92 0.91 -2.40
N LYS A 112 14.19 1.23 -2.67
CA LYS A 112 14.56 2.37 -3.51
C LYS A 112 13.91 2.26 -4.89
N LYS A 113 14.03 1.10 -5.54
CA LYS A 113 13.50 0.86 -6.88
C LYS A 113 11.97 1.05 -6.95
N CYS A 114 11.23 0.51 -5.98
CA CYS A 114 9.78 0.70 -5.89
C CYS A 114 9.41 2.16 -5.65
N GLY A 115 10.12 2.85 -4.74
CA GLY A 115 9.94 4.28 -4.52
C GLY A 115 10.24 5.13 -5.75
N ASP A 116 11.29 4.79 -6.52
CA ASP A 116 11.62 5.46 -7.78
C ASP A 116 10.52 5.28 -8.83
N VAL A 117 9.91 4.09 -8.94
CA VAL A 117 8.75 3.85 -9.83
C VAL A 117 7.60 4.79 -9.47
N ILE A 118 7.21 4.85 -8.19
CA ILE A 118 6.13 5.74 -7.74
C ILE A 118 6.47 7.20 -8.07
N ARG A 119 7.67 7.66 -7.68
CA ARG A 119 8.10 9.05 -7.89
C ARG A 119 8.12 9.45 -9.36
N SER A 120 8.43 8.51 -10.27
CA SER A 120 8.39 8.77 -11.72
C SER A 120 6.98 9.01 -12.28
N ARG A 121 5.92 8.67 -11.53
CA ARG A 121 4.53 8.69 -11.97
C ARG A 121 3.69 9.81 -11.34
N VAL A 122 4.19 10.49 -10.31
CA VAL A 122 3.40 11.40 -9.45
C VAL A 122 3.80 12.88 -9.62
N GLY A 123 4.60 13.20 -10.63
CA GLY A 123 4.96 14.58 -10.97
C GLY A 123 5.96 15.24 -10.01
N ASN A 124 6.19 16.54 -10.21
CA ASN A 124 7.06 17.38 -9.39
C ASN A 124 6.43 18.79 -9.23
N PRO A 125 5.95 19.20 -8.03
CA PRO A 125 6.02 18.46 -6.76
C PRO A 125 5.20 17.16 -6.78
N PRO A 126 5.58 16.14 -5.99
CA PRO A 126 4.92 14.85 -6.00
C PRO A 126 3.48 14.97 -5.50
N SER A 127 2.53 14.41 -6.26
CA SER A 127 1.11 14.39 -5.92
C SER A 127 0.73 13.28 -4.94
N ARG A 128 1.62 12.31 -4.71
CA ARG A 128 1.43 11.15 -3.81
C ARG A 128 2.72 10.87 -3.05
N LEU A 129 2.59 10.25 -1.89
CA LEU A 129 3.71 9.92 -0.99
C LEU A 129 4.06 8.43 -1.05
N VAL A 130 5.35 8.12 -0.97
CA VAL A 130 5.89 6.77 -0.87
C VAL A 130 5.94 6.30 0.59
N THR A 131 5.43 5.10 0.86
CA THR A 131 5.46 4.48 2.20
C THR A 131 5.53 2.94 2.11
N TRP A 132 5.75 2.28 3.24
CA TRP A 132 5.47 0.86 3.47
C TRP A 132 5.21 0.66 4.96
N ALA A 133 4.51 -0.41 5.31
CA ALA A 133 4.30 -0.78 6.70
C ALA A 133 5.41 -1.73 7.16
N SER A 134 6.31 -1.26 8.04
CA SER A 134 7.42 -2.05 8.57
C SER A 134 7.08 -2.71 9.91
N ASN A 135 7.50 -3.96 10.12
CA ASN A 135 7.49 -4.61 11.44
C ASN A 135 8.90 -4.68 12.07
N GLN A 136 9.88 -3.98 11.50
CA GLN A 136 11.28 -4.05 11.93
C GLN A 136 11.63 -3.01 13.01
N GLY A 137 10.75 -2.02 13.24
CA GLY A 137 10.96 -0.94 14.20
C GLY A 137 12.27 -0.19 13.92
N GLU A 138 13.09 0.01 14.95
CA GLU A 138 14.40 0.66 14.84
C GLU A 138 15.41 -0.11 13.98
N ASN A 139 15.15 -1.39 13.67
CA ASN A 139 16.02 -2.19 12.81
C ASN A 139 15.75 -1.99 11.32
N ASP A 140 14.74 -1.22 10.92
CA ASP A 140 14.51 -0.90 9.51
C ASP A 140 15.64 -0.02 8.97
N VAL A 141 16.44 -0.58 8.07
CA VAL A 141 17.61 0.09 7.47
C VAL A 141 17.31 0.67 6.09
N CYS A 142 16.06 0.62 5.63
CA CYS A 142 15.66 1.11 4.31
C CYS A 142 14.79 2.38 4.37
N LEU A 143 14.50 2.91 5.56
CA LEU A 143 13.61 4.07 5.80
C LEU A 143 13.97 5.35 5.04
N GLU A 144 15.23 5.52 4.60
CA GLU A 144 15.64 6.69 3.79
C GLU A 144 14.88 6.83 2.47
N TYR A 145 14.25 5.75 1.98
CA TYR A 145 13.50 5.74 0.73
C TYR A 145 11.99 6.04 0.91
N ALA A 146 11.52 6.19 2.16
CA ALA A 146 10.13 6.55 2.45
C ALA A 146 9.95 8.08 2.49
N ASP A 147 8.82 8.56 1.97
CA ASP A 147 8.37 9.93 2.25
C ASP A 147 7.63 9.97 3.61
N VAL A 148 6.96 8.86 3.99
CA VAL A 148 6.32 8.67 5.29
C VAL A 148 6.72 7.32 5.89
N ILE A 149 7.29 7.37 7.09
CA ILE A 149 7.70 6.17 7.85
C ILE A 149 6.48 5.60 8.57
N SER A 150 6.19 4.32 8.36
CA SER A 150 5.03 3.64 8.96
C SER A 150 5.41 2.29 9.55
N PHE A 151 4.87 1.97 10.74
CA PHE A 151 5.15 0.73 11.44
C PHE A 151 3.87 -0.04 11.80
N ASN A 152 3.90 -1.36 11.66
CA ASN A 152 2.95 -2.26 12.29
C ASN A 152 3.44 -2.56 13.71
N SER A 153 2.65 -2.23 14.73
CA SER A 153 2.99 -2.43 16.14
C SER A 153 1.80 -3.00 16.91
N TYR A 154 2.04 -3.98 17.78
CA TYR A 154 1.00 -4.69 18.52
C TYR A 154 1.34 -4.86 20.01
N PRO A 155 1.67 -3.78 20.74
CA PRO A 155 1.88 -3.87 22.19
C PRO A 155 0.63 -4.41 22.88
N ALA A 156 0.83 -5.24 23.92
CA ALA A 156 -0.23 -5.90 24.70
C ALA A 156 -1.09 -6.95 23.96
N TRP A 157 -0.70 -7.36 22.73
CA TRP A 157 -1.36 -8.45 22.01
C TRP A 157 -0.46 -9.67 21.81
N TYR A 158 0.77 -9.47 21.31
CA TYR A 158 1.73 -10.57 21.04
C TYR A 158 2.76 -10.81 22.16
N SER A 159 2.60 -10.16 23.31
CA SER A 159 3.48 -10.24 24.48
C SER A 159 2.70 -10.50 25.76
#